data_AF-A0A9D2I9U9-F1
#
_entry.id   AF-A0A9D2I9U9-F1
#
_cell.length_a   1.000
_cell.length_b   1.000
_cell.length_c   1.000
_cell.angle_alpha   90.00
_cell.angle_beta   90.00
_cell.angle_gamma   90.00
#
_symmetry.space_group_name_H-M   'P 1'
#
loop_
_entity.id
_entity.type
_entity.pdbx_description
1 polymer ?
#
loop_
_entity_poly.entity_id
_entity_poly.type
_entity_poly.pdbx_seq_one_letter_code
_entity_poly.pdbx_strand_id
1 'polypeptide(L)' 'MITLEEIQKRLAETIRQSGMTQTELARQLGIRQPTVGQYLSGRALPALDTLANLCKILDADANYILCLN' A
#
# COMPACT_ATOMS: atom_id res chain seq x y z
N MET A 1 -5.44 -8.13 18.86
CA MET A 1 -6.28 -7.25 18.02
C MET A 1 -5.36 -6.66 16.97
N ILE A 2 -5.79 -6.62 15.70
CA ILE A 2 -4.98 -6.05 14.61
C ILE A 2 -4.86 -4.54 14.82
N THR A 3 -3.63 -4.02 14.71
CA THR A 3 -3.30 -2.61 14.91
C THR A 3 -3.04 -1.89 13.60
N LEU A 4 -3.19 -0.56 13.60
CA LEU A 4 -2.85 0.28 12.44
C LEU A 4 -1.36 0.16 12.07
N GLU A 5 -0.48 0.05 13.07
CA GLU A 5 0.97 -0.06 12.86
C GLU A 5 1.34 -1.35 12.10
N GLU A 6 0.70 -2.49 12.43
CA GLU A 6 0.89 -3.75 11.73
C GLU A 6 0.45 -3.67 10.26
N ILE A 7 -0.71 -3.07 10.00
CA ILE A 7 -1.23 -2.87 8.63
C ILE A 7 -0.30 -1.95 7.83
N GLN A 8 0.16 -0.84 8.42
CA GLN A 8 1.10 0.08 7.79
C GLN A 8 2.40 -0.62 7.41
N LYS A 9 2.91 -1.49 8.30
CA LYS A 9 4.11 -2.28 8.04
C LYS A 9 3.94 -3.22 6.86
N ARG A 10 2.86 -4.02 6.84
CA ARG A 10 2.60 -4.97 5.74
C ARG A 10 2.30 -4.24 4.42
N LEU A 11 1.57 -3.13 4.44
CA LEU A 11 1.36 -2.28 3.27
C LEU A 11 2.69 -1.78 2.69
N ALA A 12 3.55 -1.21 3.55
CA ALA A 12 4.84 -0.68 3.11
C ALA A 12 5.77 -1.79 2.60
N GLU A 13 5.70 -2.98 3.19
CA GLU A 13 6.40 -4.18 2.71
C GLU A 13 5.92 -4.60 1.31
N THR A 14 4.60 -4.73 1.10
CA THR A 14 4.02 -5.05 -0.21
C THR A 14 4.45 -4.04 -1.28
N ILE A 15 4.41 -2.75 -0.97
CA ILE A 15 4.85 -1.71 -1.92
C ILE A 15 6.34 -1.89 -2.25
N ARG A 16 7.20 -2.14 -1.26
CA ARG A 16 8.66 -2.35 -1.50
C ARG A 16 8.95 -3.61 -2.29
N GLN A 17 8.21 -4.69 -2.06
CA GLN A 17 8.38 -5.98 -2.74
C GLN A 17 7.88 -5.97 -4.18
N SER A 18 7.01 -5.02 -4.56
CA SER A 18 6.50 -4.91 -5.92
C SER A 18 7.56 -4.61 -6.99
N GLY A 19 8.73 -4.10 -6.60
CA GLY A 19 9.76 -3.63 -7.54
C GLY A 19 9.40 -2.33 -8.29
N MET A 20 8.23 -1.75 -8.03
CA MET A 20 7.81 -0.48 -8.64
C MET A 20 8.47 0.71 -7.97
N THR A 21 8.76 1.76 -8.76
CA THR A 21 9.11 3.06 -8.20
C THR A 21 7.86 3.76 -7.63
N GLN A 22 8.05 4.68 -6.69
CA GLN A 22 6.93 5.45 -6.12
C GLN A 22 6.17 6.24 -7.19
N THR A 23 6.89 6.78 -8.19
CA THR A 23 6.28 7.53 -9.31
C THR A 23 5.43 6.62 -10.18
N GLU A 24 5.90 5.41 -10.48
CA GLU A 24 5.16 4.46 -11.31
C GLU A 24 3.89 3.97 -10.60
N LEU A 25 4.00 3.59 -9.33
CA LEU A 25 2.83 3.18 -8.54
C LEU A 25 1.82 4.33 -8.42
N ALA A 26 2.29 5.55 -8.16
CA ALA A 26 1.41 6.72 -8.07
C ALA A 26 0.66 6.99 -9.38
N ARG A 27 1.36 6.87 -10.52
CA ARG A 27 0.77 7.01 -11.85
C ARG A 27 -0.31 5.98 -12.10
N GLN A 28 -0.08 4.71 -11.76
CA GLN A 28 -1.07 3.64 -11.95
C GLN A 28 -2.27 3.78 -11.00
N LEU A 29 -2.06 4.27 -9.78
CA LEU A 29 -3.12 4.53 -8.81
C LEU A 29 -3.89 5.84 -9.07
N GLY A 30 -3.40 6.71 -9.95
CA GLY A 30 -4.00 8.03 -10.18
C GLY A 30 -3.84 8.99 -9.00
N ILE A 31 -2.78 8.82 -8.19
CA ILE A 31 -2.49 9.66 -7.01
C ILE A 31 -1.16 10.40 -7.16
N ARG A 32 -0.86 11.31 -6.22
CA ARG A 32 0.41 12.03 -6.21
C ARG A 32 1.53 11.15 -5.65
N GLN A 33 2.73 11.23 -6.22
CA GLN A 33 3.90 10.46 -5.76
C GLN A 33 4.22 10.64 -4.26
N PRO A 34 4.12 11.85 -3.65
CA PRO A 34 4.33 12.00 -2.21
C PRO A 34 3.35 11.19 -1.35
N THR A 35 2.15 10.91 -1.85
CA THR A 35 1.15 10.07 -1.16
C THR A 35 1.67 8.64 -1.01
N VAL A 36 2.33 8.08 -2.02
CA VAL A 36 3.00 6.77 -1.92
C VAL A 36 4.13 6.82 -0.89
N GLY A 37 4.89 7.91 -0.84
CA GLY A 37 5.91 8.13 0.19
C GLY A 37 5.33 8.18 1.62
N GLN A 38 4.12 8.72 1.80
CA GLN A 38 3.41 8.70 3.07
C GLN A 38 3.01 7.27 3.48
N TYR A 39 2.58 6.43 2.54
CA TYR A 39 2.30 5.01 2.80
C TYR A 39 3.57 4.28 3.27
N LEU A 40 4.69 4.49 2.57
CA LEU A 40 5.97 3.85 2.90
C LEU A 40 6.56 4.28 4.25
N SER A 41 6.21 5.48 4.72
CA SER A 41 6.64 6.03 6.01
C SER A 41 5.63 5.83 7.13
N GLY A 42 4.49 5.18 6.87
CA GLY A 42 3.42 4.97 7.85
C GLY A 42 2.66 6.25 8.25
N ARG A 43 2.87 7.37 7.55
CA ARG A 43 2.20 8.64 7.86
C ARG A 43 0.76 8.70 7.36
N ALA A 44 0.42 7.86 6.37
CA ALA A 44 -0.92 7.76 5.82
C ALA A 44 -1.23 6.31 5.45
N LEU A 45 -2.53 6.01 5.34
CA LEU A 45 -3.05 4.78 4.72
C LEU A 45 -3.85 5.15 3.47
N PRO A 46 -3.89 4.26 2.47
CA PRO A 46 -4.79 4.42 1.34
C PRO A 46 -6.26 4.35 1.79
N ALA A 47 -7.12 5.09 1.10
CA ALA A 47 -8.56 4.86 1.18
C ALA A 47 -8.90 3.44 0.67
N LEU A 48 -10.07 2.92 1.01
CA LEU A 48 -10.43 1.53 0.72
C LEU A 48 -10.39 1.18 -0.78
N ASP A 49 -10.85 2.09 -1.62
CA ASP A 49 -10.80 2.00 -3.08
C ASP A 49 -9.35 2.00 -3.61
N THR A 50 -8.51 2.87 -3.07
CA THR A 50 -7.09 2.97 -3.40
C THR A 50 -6.35 1.70 -2.96
N LEU A 51 -6.69 1.13 -1.80
CA LEU A 51 -6.14 -0.14 -1.33
C LEU A 51 -6.53 -1.28 -2.29
N ALA A 52 -7.80 -1.37 -2.67
CA ALA A 52 -8.27 -2.39 -3.62
C ALA A 52 -7.56 -2.29 -4.97
N ASN A 53 -7.40 -1.08 -5.51
CA ASN A 53 -6.66 -0.84 -6.74
C ASN A 53 -5.17 -1.16 -6.59
N LEU A 54 -4.56 -0.85 -5.44
CA LEU A 54 -3.17 -1.19 -5.13
C LEU A 54 -2.98 -2.71 -5.12
N CYS A 55 -3.86 -3.46 -4.46
CA CYS A 55 -3.82 -4.92 -4.48
C CYS A 55 -3.92 -5.48 -5.90
N LYS A 56 -4.83 -4.94 -6.71
CA LYS A 56 -4.99 -5.35 -8.11
C LYS A 56 -3.76 -5.04 -8.97
N ILE A 57 -3.15 -3.86 -8.80
CA ILE A 57 -1.98 -3.43 -9.57
C ILE A 57 -0.74 -4.24 -9.20
N LEU A 58 -0.56 -4.53 -7.91
CA LEU A 58 0.62 -5.22 -7.39
C LEU A 58 0.45 -6.74 -7.31
N ASP A 59 -0.70 -7.28 -7.73
CA ASP A 59 -1.09 -8.69 -7.54
C ASP A 59 -0.90 -9.16 -6.08
N ALA A 60 -1.33 -8.31 -5.14
CA ALA A 60 -1.13 -8.52 -3.71
C ALA A 60 -2.39 -9.02 -3.01
N ASP A 61 -2.21 -9.91 -2.03
CA ASP A 61 -3.31 -10.39 -1.18
C ASP A 61 -3.67 -9.34 -0.12
N ALA A 62 -4.92 -8.88 -0.16
CA ALA A 62 -5.46 -7.94 0.83
C ALA A 62 -5.46 -8.53 2.24
N ASN A 63 -5.65 -9.85 2.39
CA ASN A 63 -5.63 -10.50 3.70
C ASN A 63 -4.23 -10.46 4.32
N TYR A 64 -3.18 -10.54 3.49
CA TYR A 64 -1.81 -10.28 3.95
C TYR A 64 -1.72 -8.87 4.49
N ILE A 65 -2.03 -7.83 3.70
CA ILE A 65 -1.90 -6.43 4.14
C ILE A 65 -2.72 -6.13 5.40
N LEU A 66 -3.93 -6.69 5.50
CA LEU A 66 -4.87 -6.45 6.59
C LEU A 66 -4.64 -7.35 7.81
N CYS A 67 -3.56 -8.13 7.85
CA CYS A 67 -3.23 -9.04 8.96
C CYS A 67 -4.33 -10.08 9.27
N LEU A 68 -5.06 -10.51 8.25
CA LEU A 68 -6.10 -11.55 8.36
C LEU A 68 -5.55 -12.96 8.14
N ASN A 69 -4.28 -13.04 7.68
CA ASN A 69 -3.49 -14.26 7.47
C ASN A 69 -2.18 -14.21 8.26
#